data_AF-A0AB40D033-F1
#
_entry.id   AF-A0AB40D033-F1
#
_cell.length_a   1.000
_cell.length_b   1.000
_cell.length_c   1.000
_cell.angle_alpha   90.00
_cell.angle_beta   90.00
_cell.angle_gamma   90.00
#
_symmetry.space_group_name_H-M   'P 1'
#
loop_
_entity.id
_entity.type
_entity.pdbx_description
1 polymer ?
#
loop_
_entity_poly.entity_id
_entity_poly.type
_entity_poly.pdbx_seq_one_letter_code
_entity_poly.pdbx_strand_id
1 'polypeptide(L)'
;MGAWMKGEDVYLMSVGDSRDVLTHKNVERWELGMISEEAIIKEVVDNGNHCLAALQLTLDHSTSVQEEVHRLRNEHPDDCSAIVNDRVKGSLKITRAFGVGFLK
;
A
#
# COMPACT_ATOMS: atom_id res chain seq x y z
N MET A 1 8.75 8.52 -3.82
CA MET A 1 8.86 7.31 -2.98
C MET A 1 10.32 6.98 -2.77
N GLY A 2 10.70 6.52 -1.58
CA GLY A 2 12.06 6.04 -1.30
C GLY A 2 12.02 4.84 -0.37
N ALA A 3 12.86 3.85 -0.66
CA ALA A 3 13.07 2.67 0.17
C ALA A 3 14.56 2.57 0.51
N TRP A 4 14.88 2.25 1.75
CA TRP A 4 16.24 2.08 2.23
C TRP A 4 16.33 0.83 3.10
N MET A 5 17.36 0.02 2.88
CA MET A 5 17.59 -1.21 3.64
C MET A 5 18.89 -1.10 4.43
N LYS A 6 18.85 -1.55 5.69
CA LYS A 6 20.03 -1.65 6.55
C LYS A 6 19.99 -2.98 7.27
N GLY A 7 20.83 -3.92 6.82
CA GLY A 7 20.78 -5.29 7.32
C GLY A 7 19.45 -5.92 6.96
N GLU A 8 18.69 -6.34 7.98
CA GLU A 8 17.36 -6.96 7.84
C GLU A 8 16.21 -5.94 7.92
N ASP A 9 16.50 -4.67 8.25
CA ASP A 9 15.50 -3.63 8.40
C ASP A 9 15.22 -2.92 7.06
N VAL A 10 13.94 -2.68 6.78
CA VAL A 10 13.46 -1.93 5.61
C VAL A 10 12.74 -0.66 6.07
N TYR A 11 13.18 0.48 5.55
CA TYR A 11 12.61 1.80 5.82
C TYR A 11 11.99 2.37 4.55
N LEU A 12 10.74 2.83 4.65
CA LEU A 12 10.00 3.41 3.53
C LEU A 12 9.62 4.85 3.81
N MET A 13 9.72 5.70 2.79
CA MET A 13 9.21 7.06 2.80
C MET A 13 8.25 7.25 1.61
N SER A 14 6.97 7.46 1.90
CA SER A 14 5.92 7.68 0.89
C SER A 14 5.53 9.15 0.78
N VAL A 15 5.37 9.60 -0.47
CA VAL A 15 4.82 10.90 -0.85
C VAL A 15 3.95 10.65 -2.07
N GLY A 16 2.68 11.06 -2.00
CA GLY A 16 1.67 10.79 -3.03
C GLY A 16 1.02 9.42 -2.88
N ASP A 17 0.56 8.86 -4.00
CA ASP A 17 -0.21 7.62 -4.10
C ASP A 17 0.59 6.44 -4.71
N SER A 18 1.92 6.57 -4.78
CA SER A 18 2.80 5.45 -5.11
C SER A 18 2.80 4.42 -3.98
N ARG A 19 2.87 3.13 -4.34
CA ARG A 19 2.70 2.00 -3.42
C ARG A 19 3.89 1.05 -3.45
N ASP A 20 4.35 0.65 -2.27
CA ASP A 20 5.35 -0.41 -2.08
C ASP A 20 4.61 -1.63 -1.54
N VAL A 21 4.89 -2.79 -2.14
CA VAL A 21 4.23 -4.05 -1.84
C VAL A 21 5.30 -5.11 -1.56
N LEU A 22 5.23 -5.72 -0.39
CA LEU A 22 6.07 -6.86 -0.02
C LEU A 22 5.34 -8.15 -0.36
N THR A 23 5.99 -8.98 -1.16
CA THR A 23 5.52 -10.35 -1.44
C THR A 23 6.22 -11.32 -0.51
N HIS A 24 5.46 -12.12 0.23
CA HIS A 24 6.02 -13.15 1.11
C HIS A 24 5.32 -14.49 0.91
N LYS A 25 6.05 -15.58 1.12
CA LYS A 25 5.48 -16.93 1.06
C LYS A 25 4.65 -17.18 2.32
N ASN A 26 3.41 -17.60 2.15
CA ASN A 26 2.55 -17.95 3.28
C ASN A 26 2.81 -19.42 3.66
N VAL A 27 3.53 -19.63 4.77
CA VAL A 27 3.95 -20.96 5.25
C VAL A 27 2.88 -21.63 6.14
N GLU A 28 2.00 -20.85 6.77
CA GLU A 28 1.01 -21.37 7.72
C GLU A 28 -0.13 -22.18 7.07
N ARG A 29 -0.28 -22.12 5.74
CA ARG A 29 -1.27 -22.94 5.02
C ARG A 29 -0.89 -24.43 4.92
N TRP A 30 0.34 -24.81 5.30
CA TRP A 30 0.86 -26.18 5.12
C TRP A 30 0.72 -27.08 6.36
N GLU A 31 0.60 -26.54 7.57
CA GLU A 31 0.65 -27.34 8.80
C GLU A 31 -0.70 -27.96 9.24
N LEU A 32 -1.81 -27.58 8.61
CA LEU A 32 -3.16 -28.04 9.00
C LEU A 32 -3.72 -29.19 8.14
N GLY A 33 -2.93 -29.80 7.25
CA GLY A 33 -3.48 -30.66 6.20
C GLY A 33 -2.74 -31.96 5.86
N MET A 34 -1.89 -32.49 6.75
CA MET A 34 -1.16 -33.75 6.48
C MET A 34 -1.59 -34.85 7.46
N ILE A 35 -2.71 -35.51 7.15
CA ILE A 35 -3.02 -36.85 7.66
C ILE A 35 -3.34 -37.74 6.45
N SER A 36 -2.48 -38.74 6.25
CA SER A 36 -2.58 -39.96 5.43
C SER A 36 -1.68 -40.08 4.18
N GLU A 37 -1.07 -41.27 4.09
CA GLU A 37 -0.05 -41.71 3.12
C GLU A 37 -0.55 -41.70 1.66
N GLU A 38 -1.87 -41.72 1.44
CA GLU A 38 -2.46 -41.67 0.10
C GLU A 38 -2.35 -40.30 -0.59
N ALA A 39 -2.05 -39.23 0.16
CA ALA A 39 -1.88 -37.87 -0.39
C ALA A 39 -0.53 -37.68 -1.12
N ILE A 40 0.50 -38.45 -0.74
CA ILE A 40 1.88 -38.27 -1.20
C ILE A 40 2.03 -38.55 -2.71
N ILE A 41 1.29 -39.52 -3.24
CA ILE A 41 1.41 -39.92 -4.65
C ILE A 41 0.81 -38.86 -5.60
N LYS A 42 -0.08 -37.99 -5.10
CA LYS A 42 -0.70 -36.92 -5.90
C LYS A 42 0.15 -35.65 -5.95
N GLU A 43 1.02 -35.42 -4.96
CA GLU A 43 1.91 -34.24 -4.89
C GLU A 43 3.05 -34.28 -5.91
N VAL A 44 3.44 -35.47 -6.39
CA VAL A 44 4.56 -35.62 -7.34
C VAL A 44 4.16 -35.25 -8.78
N VAL A 45 2.86 -35.16 -9.09
CA VAL A 45 2.39 -35.09 -10.49
C VAL A 45 1.68 -33.78 -10.88
N ASP A 46 1.22 -32.91 -9.96
CA ASP A 46 0.57 -31.65 -10.40
C ASP A 46 0.60 -30.47 -9.39
N ASN A 47 0.95 -29.30 -9.93
CA ASN A 47 0.63 -27.93 -9.48
C ASN A 47 1.35 -27.27 -8.28
N GLY A 48 2.44 -26.55 -8.58
CA GLY A 48 2.41 -25.09 -8.78
C GLY A 48 1.85 -24.16 -7.68
N ASN A 49 1.55 -24.63 -6.47
CA ASN A 49 0.80 -23.86 -5.48
C ASN A 49 1.71 -23.17 -4.45
N HIS A 50 2.67 -22.38 -4.92
CA HIS A 50 3.38 -21.44 -4.05
C HIS A 50 2.44 -20.29 -3.67
N CYS A 51 1.69 -20.42 -2.57
CA CYS A 51 0.87 -19.33 -2.04
C CYS A 51 1.76 -18.13 -1.63
N LEU A 52 1.82 -17.13 -2.50
CA LEU A 52 2.42 -15.83 -2.22
C LEU A 52 1.34 -14.87 -1.71
N ALA A 53 1.62 -14.18 -0.62
CA ALA A 53 0.79 -13.11 -0.08
C ALA A 53 1.45 -11.76 -0.36
N ALA A 54 0.63 -10.76 -0.67
CA ALA A 54 1.05 -9.39 -0.93
C ALA A 54 0.61 -8.49 0.23
N LEU A 55 1.57 -7.75 0.80
CA LEU A 55 1.34 -6.79 1.88
C LEU A 55 1.77 -5.41 1.40
N GLN A 56 0.81 -4.49 1.26
CA GLN A 56 1.13 -3.09 0.98
C GLN A 56 1.72 -2.44 2.24
N LEU A 57 2.89 -1.84 2.09
CA LEU A 57 3.66 -1.27 3.21
C LEU A 57 3.46 0.25 3.37
N THR A 58 2.84 0.91 2.39
CA THR A 58 2.66 2.36 2.37
C THR A 58 1.20 2.77 2.33
N LEU A 59 0.88 3.89 2.96
CA LEU A 59 -0.43 4.52 2.86
C LEU A 59 -0.52 5.39 1.60
N ASP A 60 -1.71 5.46 1.03
CA ASP A 60 -2.01 6.33 -0.11
C ASP A 60 -2.25 7.76 0.38
N HIS A 61 -1.50 8.74 -0.13
CA HIS A 61 -1.77 10.15 0.13
C HIS A 61 -2.56 10.76 -1.04
N SER A 62 -3.87 10.51 -1.04
CA SER A 62 -4.80 10.99 -2.07
C SER A 62 -6.14 11.44 -1.51
N THR A 63 -6.91 12.20 -2.29
CA THR A 63 -8.26 12.66 -1.96
C THR A 63 -9.30 11.54 -1.91
N SER A 64 -8.94 10.33 -2.35
CA SER A 64 -9.77 9.14 -2.15
C SER A 64 -9.69 8.60 -0.71
N VAL A 65 -8.69 9.02 0.06
CA VAL A 65 -8.53 8.68 1.48
C VAL A 65 -9.19 9.76 2.34
N GLN A 66 -10.22 9.39 3.09
CA GLN A 66 -11.05 10.34 3.85
C GLN A 66 -10.25 11.07 4.94
N GLU A 67 -9.30 10.37 5.57
CA GLU A 67 -8.42 10.91 6.59
C GLU A 67 -7.53 12.03 6.01
N GLU A 68 -7.06 11.89 4.78
CA GLU A 68 -6.26 12.93 4.11
C GLU A 68 -7.12 14.13 3.72
N VAL A 69 -8.37 13.91 3.26
CA VAL A 69 -9.33 15.01 2.98
C VAL A 69 -9.66 15.77 4.26
N HIS A 70 -9.93 15.06 5.35
CA HIS A 70 -10.23 15.68 6.64
C HIS A 70 -9.03 16.45 7.19
N ARG A 71 -7.83 15.86 7.13
CA ARG A 71 -6.58 16.52 7.52
C ARG A 71 -6.38 17.83 6.75
N LEU A 72 -6.50 17.81 5.41
CA LEU A 72 -6.31 19.01 4.60
C LEU A 72 -7.30 20.13 4.93
N ARG A 73 -8.57 19.79 5.18
CA ARG A 73 -9.60 20.76 5.60
C ARG A 73 -9.31 21.36 6.98
N ASN A 74 -8.86 20.55 7.93
CA ASN A 74 -8.53 21.02 9.28
C ASN A 74 -7.25 21.87 9.32
N GLU A 75 -6.27 21.55 8.47
CA GLU A 75 -5.05 22.35 8.33
C GLU A 75 -5.31 23.71 7.66
N HIS A 76 -6.41 23.83 6.88
CA HIS A 76 -6.78 25.05 6.14
C HIS A 76 -8.25 25.44 6.38
N PRO A 77 -8.64 25.81 7.60
CA PRO A 77 -10.04 26.07 7.95
C PRO A 77 -10.66 27.26 7.18
N ASP A 78 -9.84 28.24 6.82
CA ASP A 78 -10.26 29.45 6.10
C ASP A 78 -10.32 29.25 4.57
N ASP A 79 -9.85 28.10 4.08
CA ASP A 79 -9.80 27.79 2.66
C ASP A 79 -10.93 26.83 2.27
N CYS A 80 -12.11 27.40 2.04
CA CYS A 80 -13.27 26.66 1.53
C CYS A 80 -13.00 25.94 0.19
N SER A 81 -11.93 26.31 -0.52
CA SER A 81 -11.52 25.73 -1.80
C SER A 81 -10.40 24.69 -1.69
N ALA A 82 -9.96 24.31 -0.48
CA ALA A 82 -8.88 23.36 -0.27
C ALA A 82 -9.11 22.05 -1.04
N ILE A 83 -10.37 21.58 -1.08
CA ILE A 83 -10.81 20.42 -1.86
C ILE A 83 -12.02 20.81 -2.71
N VAL A 84 -11.89 20.69 -4.04
CA VAL A 84 -12.94 20.98 -5.03
C VAL A 84 -12.99 19.83 -6.02
N ASN A 85 -14.19 19.31 -6.32
CA ASN A 85 -14.39 18.18 -7.24
C ASN A 85 -13.46 16.98 -6.95
N ASP A 86 -13.36 16.61 -5.67
CA ASP A 86 -12.50 15.54 -5.16
C ASP A 86 -11.01 15.71 -5.51
N ARG A 87 -10.55 16.95 -5.67
CA ARG A 87 -9.17 17.31 -5.96
C ARG A 87 -8.68 18.44 -5.08
N VAL A 88 -7.42 18.41 -4.69
CA VAL A 88 -6.72 19.50 -4.02
C VAL A 88 -6.73 20.71 -4.94
N LYS A 89 -7.35 21.81 -4.49
CA LYS A 89 -7.57 23.03 -5.28
C LYS A 89 -8.15 22.77 -6.68
N GLY A 90 -8.96 21.72 -6.83
CA GLY A 90 -9.55 21.31 -8.12
C GLY A 90 -8.58 20.65 -9.11
N SER A 91 -7.29 20.53 -8.77
CA SER A 91 -6.23 20.16 -9.72
C SER A 91 -5.72 18.74 -9.51
N LEU A 92 -5.30 18.39 -8.30
CA LEU A 92 -4.58 17.15 -8.02
C LEU A 92 -5.40 16.18 -7.17
N LYS A 93 -5.31 14.88 -7.47
CA LYS A 93 -5.83 13.83 -6.58
C LYS A 93 -4.86 13.47 -5.46
N ILE A 94 -3.56 13.65 -5.65
CA ILE A 94 -2.57 13.43 -4.60
C ILE A 94 -2.59 14.58 -3.60
N THR A 95 -2.41 14.26 -2.32
CA THR A 95 -2.47 15.23 -1.19
C THR A 95 -1.08 15.58 -0.65
N ARG A 96 -0.04 14.88 -1.13
CA ARG A 96 1.37 15.16 -0.81
C ARG A 96 2.20 15.01 -2.07
N ALA A 97 3.01 16.02 -2.38
CA ALA A 97 3.88 16.01 -3.55
C ALA A 97 5.03 17.01 -3.41
N PHE A 98 6.14 16.75 -4.11
CA PHE A 98 7.19 17.73 -4.34
C PHE A 98 6.94 18.50 -5.64
N GLY A 99 7.52 19.70 -5.75
CA GLY A 99 7.52 20.45 -7.02
C GLY A 99 6.23 21.20 -7.38
N VAL A 100 5.20 21.18 -6.53
CA VAL A 100 3.92 21.85 -6.83
C VAL A 100 3.87 23.26 -6.26
N GLY A 101 4.67 24.17 -6.83
CA GLY A 101 4.85 25.53 -6.28
C GLY A 101 3.56 26.36 -6.16
N PHE A 102 2.58 26.14 -7.03
CA PHE A 102 1.30 26.88 -6.98
C PHE A 102 0.36 26.43 -5.84
N LEU A 103 0.68 25.32 -5.16
CA LEU A 103 -0.08 24.76 -4.03
C LEU A 103 0.67 24.86 -2.70
N LYS A 104 1.77 25.61 -2.65
CA LYS A 104 2.59 25.80 -1.45
C LYS A 104 2.24 27.07 -0.69
#